data_AF-A0A166N9E9-F1
#
_entry.id   AF-A0A166N9E9-F1
#
_cell.length_a   1.000
_cell.length_b   1.000
_cell.length_c   1.000
_cell.angle_alpha   90.00
_cell.angle_beta   90.00
_cell.angle_gamma   90.00
#
_symmetry.space_group_name_H-M   'P 1'
#
loop_
_entity.id
_entity.type
_entity.pdbx_description
1 polymer ?
#
loop_
_entity_poly.entity_id
_entity_poly.type
_entity_poly.pdbx_seq_one_letter_code
_entity_poly.pdbx_strand_id
1 'polypeptide(L)'
;MFYKPSSERFKIIREAKVIPSDQYAFASYSTLHGRDPAEQGPSIAPIILSGVQYYTGQWFHMQAITRAAKAAGAIGDWDLAHAVGNVPLSLHDWDVDFAVWCTYKYLNSGPGGIAGLYIHEKWDAQQTPNAGWWRQQSNPYILAIAALLGSLKIFEKAGLIHAVRARSLELTGHLEAFLTKLPLFVPLAEAPTRTTPGFTIITESDPEARDAQLSMLFLPIWSEVMWQVSKGLTSFGAIADTREPDLLRYATTPMYNSLRD
;
A
#
# COMPACT_ATOMS: atom_id res chain seq x y z
N MET A 1 -15.14 -7.12 -18.31
CA MET A 1 -14.00 -7.98 -17.93
C MET A 1 -12.76 -7.42 -18.62
N PHE A 2 -11.79 -6.94 -17.84
CA PHE A 2 -10.83 -5.91 -18.28
C PHE A 2 -9.49 -6.47 -18.75
N TYR A 3 -9.01 -7.55 -18.14
CA TYR A 3 -7.97 -8.39 -18.73
C TYR A 3 -8.57 -9.22 -19.87
N LYS A 4 -8.25 -8.82 -21.10
CA LYS A 4 -8.62 -9.50 -22.35
C LYS A 4 -7.35 -9.94 -23.06
N PRO A 5 -6.69 -11.02 -22.61
CA PRO A 5 -5.40 -11.40 -23.15
C PRO A 5 -5.57 -11.84 -24.61
N SER A 6 -4.68 -11.39 -25.47
CA SER A 6 -4.56 -11.85 -26.86
C SER A 6 -3.26 -12.63 -27.06
N SER A 7 -3.04 -13.19 -28.24
CA SER A 7 -1.73 -13.76 -28.63
C SER A 7 -0.60 -12.72 -28.49
N GLU A 8 -0.92 -11.44 -28.69
CA GLU A 8 0.05 -10.35 -28.70
C GLU A 8 0.12 -9.57 -27.39
N ARG A 9 -0.92 -9.55 -26.53
CA ARG A 9 -0.94 -8.79 -25.25
C ARG A 9 -1.54 -9.63 -24.13
N PHE A 10 -0.72 -10.09 -23.19
CA PHE A 10 -1.19 -11.05 -22.18
C PHE A 10 -0.44 -10.99 -20.84
N LYS A 11 0.50 -10.07 -20.64
CA LYS A 11 1.34 -10.07 -19.43
C LYS A 11 0.90 -9.01 -18.44
N ILE A 12 1.10 -9.27 -17.15
CA ILE A 12 0.74 -8.39 -16.03
C ILE A 12 2.02 -7.85 -15.40
N ILE A 13 2.16 -6.53 -15.28
CA ILE A 13 3.27 -5.91 -14.53
C ILE A 13 2.87 -5.75 -13.07
N ARG A 14 3.79 -6.10 -12.17
CA ARG A 14 3.71 -5.95 -10.71
C ARG A 14 5.10 -5.66 -10.15
N GLU A 15 5.18 -5.07 -8.96
CA GLU A 15 6.44 -4.94 -8.23
C GLU A 15 6.92 -6.29 -7.68
N ALA A 16 8.24 -6.45 -7.54
CA ALA A 16 8.89 -7.73 -7.22
C ALA A 16 8.41 -8.35 -5.89
N LYS A 17 8.01 -7.52 -4.92
CA LYS A 17 7.41 -7.93 -3.63
C LYS A 17 6.02 -7.32 -3.44
N VAL A 18 5.11 -7.51 -4.39
CA VAL A 18 3.69 -7.13 -4.19
C VAL A 18 3.08 -7.94 -3.04
N ILE A 19 2.05 -7.41 -2.38
CA ILE A 19 1.37 -8.09 -1.26
C ILE A 19 0.87 -9.49 -1.69
N PRO A 20 0.93 -10.52 -0.82
CA PRO A 20 0.65 -11.91 -1.24
C PRO A 20 -0.74 -12.14 -1.85
N SER A 21 -1.77 -11.46 -1.36
CA SER A 21 -3.13 -11.56 -1.91
C SER A 21 -3.18 -11.25 -3.39
N ASP A 22 -2.48 -10.21 -3.81
CA ASP A 22 -2.44 -9.72 -5.19
C ASP A 22 -1.65 -10.69 -6.05
N GLN A 23 -0.55 -11.25 -5.53
CA GLN A 23 0.17 -12.34 -6.21
C GLN A 23 -0.74 -13.52 -6.52
N TYR A 24 -1.53 -13.96 -5.55
CA TYR A 24 -2.45 -15.07 -5.72
C TYR A 24 -3.59 -14.71 -6.67
N ALA A 25 -4.17 -13.51 -6.56
CA ALA A 25 -5.19 -13.03 -7.47
C ALA A 25 -4.69 -13.04 -8.92
N PHE A 26 -3.48 -12.53 -9.19
CA PHE A 26 -2.90 -12.55 -10.53
C PHE A 26 -2.61 -13.97 -11.01
N ALA A 27 -2.06 -14.83 -10.15
CA ALA A 27 -1.76 -16.20 -10.51
C ALA A 27 -3.04 -16.96 -10.90
N SER A 28 -4.07 -16.90 -10.05
CA SER A 28 -5.36 -17.54 -10.30
C SER A 28 -6.04 -17.00 -11.56
N TYR A 29 -5.96 -15.68 -11.78
CA TYR A 29 -6.58 -15.05 -12.93
C TYR A 29 -5.86 -15.40 -14.24
N SER A 30 -4.52 -15.46 -14.24
CA SER A 30 -3.74 -15.96 -15.38
C SER A 30 -4.07 -17.42 -15.69
N THR A 31 -4.15 -18.28 -14.67
CA THR A 31 -4.52 -19.70 -14.84
C THR A 31 -5.93 -19.86 -15.40
N LEU A 32 -6.90 -19.07 -14.94
CA LEU A 32 -8.28 -19.08 -15.47
C LEU A 32 -8.32 -18.79 -16.98
N HIS A 33 -7.35 -18.02 -17.49
CA HIS A 33 -7.21 -17.69 -18.90
C HIS A 33 -6.18 -18.58 -19.64
N GLY A 34 -5.79 -19.72 -19.06
CA GLY A 34 -4.89 -20.69 -19.69
C GLY A 34 -3.46 -20.17 -19.90
N ARG A 35 -3.01 -19.24 -19.05
CA ARG A 35 -1.65 -18.66 -19.09
C ARG A 35 -0.85 -19.08 -17.87
N ASP A 36 0.45 -19.32 -18.07
CA ASP A 36 1.40 -19.52 -16.99
C ASP A 36 1.78 -18.17 -16.36
N PRO A 37 1.55 -17.96 -15.04
CA PRO A 37 2.00 -16.77 -14.32
C PRO A 37 3.50 -16.48 -14.41
N ALA A 38 4.33 -17.47 -14.77
CA ALA A 38 5.78 -17.33 -14.91
C ALA A 38 6.23 -16.71 -16.26
N GLU A 39 5.39 -16.66 -17.29
CA GLU A 39 5.76 -16.19 -18.63
C GLU A 39 5.81 -14.65 -18.75
N GLN A 40 6.92 -14.01 -18.37
CA GLN A 40 7.14 -12.56 -18.53
C GLN A 40 7.83 -12.19 -19.87
N GLY A 41 7.68 -10.95 -20.35
CA GLY A 41 8.03 -10.51 -21.73
C GLY A 41 7.35 -9.19 -22.14
N PRO A 42 7.51 -8.71 -23.39
CA PRO A 42 7.40 -7.28 -23.72
C PRO A 42 5.99 -6.71 -23.92
N SER A 43 4.93 -7.53 -23.94
CA SER A 43 3.57 -7.08 -24.29
C SER A 43 2.57 -7.16 -23.13
N ILE A 44 2.20 -5.98 -22.64
CA ILE A 44 1.55 -5.74 -21.34
C ILE A 44 0.03 -5.59 -21.55
N ALA A 45 -0.78 -6.16 -20.65
CA ALA A 45 -2.24 -6.02 -20.64
C ALA A 45 -2.69 -5.08 -19.50
N PRO A 46 -2.56 -5.44 -18.21
CA PRO A 46 -2.69 -4.49 -17.09
C PRO A 46 -1.37 -4.34 -16.30
N ILE A 47 -1.18 -3.16 -15.73
CA ILE A 47 -0.22 -2.89 -14.66
C ILE A 47 -1.03 -2.83 -13.38
N ILE A 48 -0.73 -3.69 -12.40
CA ILE A 48 -1.39 -3.67 -11.10
C ILE A 48 -0.29 -3.48 -10.05
N LEU A 49 -0.17 -2.25 -9.56
CA LEU A 49 0.84 -1.85 -8.60
C LEU A 49 0.19 -1.42 -7.29
N SER A 50 0.90 -1.62 -6.18
CA SER A 50 0.56 -0.93 -4.94
C SER A 50 0.72 0.58 -5.13
N GLY A 51 -0.19 1.41 -4.62
CA GLY A 51 0.01 2.86 -4.55
C GLY A 51 1.11 3.22 -3.54
N VAL A 52 1.06 2.58 -2.37
CA VAL A 52 2.12 2.60 -1.37
C VAL A 52 2.58 1.16 -1.13
N GLN A 53 3.87 0.91 -1.28
CA GLN A 53 4.43 -0.43 -1.15
C GLN A 53 4.44 -0.86 0.32
N TYR A 54 3.78 -1.99 0.64
CA TYR A 54 3.57 -2.40 2.02
C TYR A 54 4.87 -2.59 2.82
N TYR A 55 5.87 -3.23 2.23
CA TYR A 55 7.14 -3.58 2.88
C TYR A 55 8.05 -2.37 3.10
N THR A 56 8.23 -1.49 2.10
CA THR A 56 9.18 -0.37 2.16
C THR A 56 8.54 0.94 2.61
N GLY A 57 7.21 1.11 2.48
CA GLY A 57 6.53 2.40 2.70
C GLY A 57 6.68 3.38 1.53
N GLN A 58 7.29 2.95 0.41
CA GLN A 58 7.47 3.80 -0.77
C GLN A 58 6.10 4.16 -1.37
N TRP A 59 5.85 5.45 -1.52
CA TRP A 59 4.71 5.98 -2.27
C TRP A 59 5.12 6.18 -3.73
N PHE A 60 4.50 5.43 -4.64
CA PHE A 60 4.84 5.50 -6.05
C PHE A 60 4.25 6.76 -6.70
N HIS A 61 4.93 7.30 -7.71
CA HIS A 61 4.43 8.40 -8.55
C HIS A 61 3.28 7.94 -9.47
N MET A 62 2.10 7.73 -8.89
CA MET A 62 0.96 7.10 -9.55
C MET A 62 0.56 7.78 -10.87
N GLN A 63 0.55 9.12 -10.91
CA GLN A 63 0.21 9.87 -12.12
C GLN A 63 1.20 9.65 -13.26
N ALA A 64 2.51 9.60 -12.95
CA ALA A 64 3.55 9.38 -13.95
C ALA A 64 3.48 7.94 -14.50
N ILE A 65 3.31 6.97 -13.60
CA ILE A 65 3.21 5.55 -13.97
C ILE A 65 1.93 5.28 -14.77
N THR A 66 0.80 5.86 -14.38
CA THR A 66 -0.48 5.75 -15.11
C THR A 66 -0.34 6.32 -16.54
N ARG A 67 0.29 7.49 -16.71
CA ARG A 67 0.59 8.04 -18.04
C ARG A 67 1.48 7.13 -18.87
N ALA A 68 2.55 6.59 -18.28
CA ALA A 68 3.48 5.69 -18.97
C ALA A 68 2.79 4.38 -19.39
N ALA A 69 1.98 3.79 -18.52
CA ALA A 69 1.19 2.60 -18.81
C ALA A 69 0.32 2.81 -20.05
N LYS A 70 -0.38 3.95 -20.10
CA LYS A 70 -1.27 4.30 -21.20
C LYS A 70 -0.57 4.62 -22.50
N ALA A 71 0.57 5.32 -22.44
CA ALA A 71 1.41 5.53 -23.60
C ALA A 71 1.86 4.20 -24.22
N ALA A 72 2.03 3.16 -23.39
CA ALA A 72 2.30 1.79 -23.83
C ALA A 72 1.03 0.97 -24.20
N GLY A 73 -0.15 1.57 -24.15
CA GLY A 73 -1.43 0.91 -24.43
C GLY A 73 -1.89 -0.10 -23.36
N ALA A 74 -1.35 0.01 -22.14
CA ALA A 74 -1.74 -0.78 -20.98
C ALA A 74 -2.74 -0.02 -20.08
N ILE A 75 -3.45 -0.77 -19.25
CA ILE A 75 -4.37 -0.25 -18.23
C ILE A 75 -3.57 -0.02 -16.92
N GLY A 76 -3.74 1.15 -16.30
CA GLY A 76 -3.08 1.51 -15.04
C GLY A 76 -3.99 1.30 -13.82
N ASP A 77 -3.82 0.16 -13.16
CA ASP A 77 -4.64 -0.28 -12.02
C ASP A 77 -3.82 -0.24 -10.72
N TRP A 78 -4.50 0.09 -9.61
CA TRP A 78 -3.81 0.30 -8.33
C TRP A 78 -4.46 -0.42 -7.15
N ASP A 79 -3.65 -1.12 -6.35
CA ASP A 79 -4.00 -1.46 -4.97
C ASP A 79 -3.62 -0.29 -4.04
N LEU A 80 -4.63 0.34 -3.46
CA LEU A 80 -4.51 1.50 -2.58
C LEU A 80 -4.69 1.15 -1.10
N ALA A 81 -4.53 -0.12 -0.72
CA ALA A 81 -4.68 -0.57 0.66
C ALA A 81 -3.83 0.22 1.67
N HIS A 82 -2.60 0.59 1.31
CA HIS A 82 -1.74 1.43 2.15
C HIS A 82 -1.81 2.94 1.82
N ALA A 83 -2.55 3.34 0.78
CA ALA A 83 -2.60 4.73 0.32
C ALA A 83 -3.85 5.48 0.79
N VAL A 84 -5.05 4.87 0.71
CA VAL A 84 -6.30 5.55 1.09
C VAL A 84 -6.32 5.87 2.58
N GLY A 85 -6.61 7.14 2.91
CA GLY A 85 -6.62 7.63 4.28
C GLY A 85 -5.22 7.96 4.84
N ASN A 86 -4.18 7.88 4.01
CA ASN A 86 -2.79 8.05 4.41
C ASN A 86 -2.08 9.13 3.56
N VAL A 87 -2.10 8.98 2.23
CA VAL A 87 -1.53 9.94 1.27
C VAL A 87 -2.63 10.57 0.40
N PRO A 88 -2.43 11.80 -0.11
CA PRO A 88 -3.36 12.42 -1.05
C PRO A 88 -3.49 11.62 -2.34
N LEU A 89 -4.72 11.51 -2.86
CA LEU A 89 -5.02 10.78 -4.09
C LEU A 89 -5.96 11.62 -4.95
N SER A 90 -5.68 11.71 -6.26
CA SER A 90 -6.63 12.27 -7.25
C SER A 90 -6.81 11.31 -8.42
N LEU A 91 -7.51 10.21 -8.16
CA LEU A 91 -7.63 9.10 -9.12
C LEU A 91 -8.27 9.54 -10.46
N HIS A 92 -9.27 10.42 -10.39
CA HIS A 92 -9.92 10.95 -11.59
C HIS A 92 -8.98 11.85 -12.39
N ASP A 93 -8.37 12.85 -11.76
CA ASP A 93 -7.48 13.80 -12.47
C ASP A 93 -6.18 13.14 -12.97
N TRP A 94 -5.74 12.08 -12.30
CA TRP A 94 -4.60 11.27 -12.74
C TRP A 94 -4.96 10.26 -13.83
N ASP A 95 -6.24 10.24 -14.22
CA ASP A 95 -6.79 9.36 -15.23
C ASP A 95 -6.52 7.88 -14.87
N VAL A 96 -6.53 7.52 -13.58
CA VAL A 96 -6.40 6.12 -13.13
C VAL A 96 -7.57 5.32 -13.69
N ASP A 97 -7.32 4.13 -14.24
CA ASP A 97 -8.39 3.32 -14.83
C ASP A 97 -9.25 2.67 -13.75
N PHE A 98 -8.60 1.95 -12.83
CA PHE A 98 -9.23 1.24 -11.72
C PHE A 98 -8.37 1.33 -10.45
N ALA A 99 -9.03 1.29 -9.30
CA ALA A 99 -8.33 1.13 -8.03
C ALA A 99 -9.16 0.35 -7.02
N VAL A 100 -8.51 -0.41 -6.15
CA VAL A 100 -9.13 -1.13 -5.04
C VAL A 100 -8.44 -0.78 -3.73
N TRP A 101 -9.16 -0.86 -2.61
CA TRP A 101 -8.55 -0.68 -1.30
C TRP A 101 -9.36 -1.37 -0.21
N CYS A 102 -8.69 -1.61 0.92
CA CYS A 102 -9.34 -1.96 2.17
C CYS A 102 -9.65 -0.71 3.00
N THR A 103 -10.58 -0.84 3.94
CA THR A 103 -11.00 0.27 4.83
C THR A 103 -10.61 0.04 6.29
N TYR A 104 -10.13 -1.16 6.62
CA TYR A 104 -9.76 -1.54 7.98
C TYR A 104 -8.33 -1.15 8.40
N LYS A 105 -7.57 -0.54 7.48
CA LYS A 105 -6.23 0.02 7.75
C LYS A 105 -6.36 1.48 8.17
N TYR A 106 -5.79 2.42 7.41
CA TYR A 106 -5.79 3.85 7.75
C TYR A 106 -7.20 4.47 7.84
N LEU A 107 -8.20 3.87 7.18
CA LEU A 107 -9.60 4.27 7.29
C LEU A 107 -10.31 3.68 8.52
N ASN A 108 -9.66 2.95 9.42
CA ASN A 108 -10.16 2.58 10.75
C ASN A 108 -11.57 1.97 10.82
N SER A 109 -12.02 1.24 9.80
CA SER A 109 -13.40 0.72 9.73
C SER A 109 -13.64 -0.58 10.54
N GLY A 110 -12.69 -0.98 11.39
CA GLY A 110 -12.73 -2.26 12.11
C GLY A 110 -12.31 -3.48 11.27
N PRO A 111 -12.03 -4.62 11.92
CA PRO A 111 -11.45 -5.80 11.27
C PRO A 111 -12.36 -6.37 10.19
N GLY A 112 -11.83 -6.59 8.99
CA GLY A 112 -12.59 -7.14 7.86
C GLY A 112 -13.67 -6.19 7.32
N GLY A 113 -13.53 -4.87 7.54
CA GLY A 113 -14.45 -3.86 7.02
C GLY A 113 -14.61 -3.90 5.50
N ILE A 114 -15.70 -3.29 5.01
CA ILE A 114 -16.09 -3.29 3.60
C ILE A 114 -15.03 -2.61 2.73
N ALA A 115 -14.54 -3.28 1.69
CA ALA A 115 -13.55 -2.73 0.76
C ALA A 115 -14.13 -1.62 -0.15
N GLY A 116 -13.27 -0.90 -0.86
CA GLY A 116 -13.63 0.07 -1.88
C GLY A 116 -13.12 -0.32 -3.26
N LEU A 117 -13.86 0.12 -4.28
CA LEU A 117 -13.53 -0.03 -5.70
C LEU A 117 -13.81 1.30 -6.40
N TYR A 118 -12.85 1.77 -7.17
CA TYR A 118 -12.96 2.90 -8.08
C TYR A 118 -12.85 2.39 -9.52
N ILE A 119 -13.72 2.90 -10.38
CA ILE A 119 -13.70 2.72 -11.83
C ILE A 119 -13.84 4.11 -12.42
N HIS A 120 -12.95 4.48 -13.33
CA HIS A 120 -13.07 5.77 -14.00
C HIS A 120 -14.31 5.82 -14.89
N GLU A 121 -15.06 6.93 -14.85
CA GLU A 121 -16.30 7.13 -15.60
C GLU A 121 -16.18 6.93 -17.13
N LYS A 122 -14.98 7.06 -17.70
CA LYS A 122 -14.74 6.77 -19.12
C LYS A 122 -15.05 5.32 -19.50
N TRP A 123 -15.13 4.43 -18.51
CA TRP A 123 -15.48 3.02 -18.66
C TRP A 123 -17.00 2.76 -18.49
N ASP A 124 -17.84 3.76 -18.22
CA ASP A 124 -19.28 3.61 -17.96
C ASP A 124 -20.04 2.91 -19.08
N ALA A 125 -19.67 3.20 -20.33
CA ALA A 125 -20.28 2.59 -21.51
C ALA A 125 -19.95 1.09 -21.67
N GLN A 126 -18.94 0.56 -20.97
CA GLN A 126 -18.59 -0.85 -21.03
C GLN A 126 -19.47 -1.67 -20.08
N GLN A 127 -20.39 -2.44 -20.66
CA GLN A 127 -21.12 -3.45 -19.91
C GLN A 127 -20.15 -4.48 -19.32
N THR A 128 -20.23 -4.71 -18.00
CA THR A 128 -19.58 -5.89 -17.41
C THR A 128 -20.48 -7.10 -17.61
N PRO A 129 -20.06 -8.13 -18.35
CA PRO A 129 -20.73 -9.41 -18.30
C PRO A 129 -20.67 -9.94 -16.86
N ASN A 130 -21.71 -10.63 -16.40
CA ASN A 130 -21.79 -11.29 -15.09
C ASN A 130 -21.94 -10.38 -13.86
N ALA A 131 -22.42 -9.14 -14.03
CA ALA A 131 -22.94 -8.42 -12.89
C ALA A 131 -24.18 -9.15 -12.36
N GLY A 132 -24.07 -9.75 -11.16
CA GLY A 132 -25.21 -10.35 -10.49
C GLY A 132 -26.31 -9.33 -10.19
N TRP A 133 -27.40 -9.80 -9.57
CA TRP A 133 -28.57 -8.98 -9.20
C TRP A 133 -28.23 -7.66 -8.44
N TRP A 134 -27.05 -7.62 -7.81
CA TRP A 134 -26.43 -6.49 -7.12
C TRP A 134 -26.23 -5.19 -7.94
N ARG A 135 -26.27 -5.22 -9.27
CA ARG A 135 -26.22 -3.98 -10.08
C ARG A 135 -27.53 -3.18 -10.08
N GLN A 136 -28.66 -3.78 -9.72
CA GLN A 136 -29.97 -3.14 -9.86
C GLN A 136 -30.60 -2.66 -8.54
N GLN A 137 -30.35 -3.34 -7.41
CA GLN A 137 -30.67 -2.89 -6.04
C GLN A 137 -30.27 -4.02 -5.06
N SER A 138 -29.52 -3.74 -3.99
CA SER A 138 -29.36 -4.70 -2.89
C SER A 138 -28.78 -4.09 -1.61
N ASN A 139 -28.88 -4.86 -0.52
CA ASN A 139 -28.46 -4.64 0.87
C ASN A 139 -26.94 -4.88 1.04
N PRO A 140 -26.10 -3.84 1.11
CA PRO A 140 -24.74 -4.00 1.57
C PRO A 140 -24.69 -4.25 3.08
N TYR A 141 -23.67 -4.96 3.57
CA TYR A 141 -23.53 -5.31 5.00
C TYR A 141 -23.56 -4.06 5.89
N ILE A 142 -24.74 -3.77 6.45
CA ILE A 142 -25.05 -2.50 7.10
C ILE A 142 -24.11 -2.18 8.27
N LEU A 143 -23.68 -3.20 9.01
CA LEU A 143 -22.79 -3.02 10.15
C LEU A 143 -21.39 -2.59 9.70
N ALA A 144 -20.87 -3.12 8.59
CA ALA A 144 -19.59 -2.65 8.04
C ALA A 144 -19.68 -1.23 7.46
N ILE A 145 -20.82 -0.88 6.83
CA ILE A 145 -21.04 0.49 6.38
C ILE A 145 -21.13 1.45 7.56
N ALA A 146 -21.84 1.08 8.63
CA ALA A 146 -21.94 1.92 9.82
C ALA A 146 -20.56 2.18 10.44
N ALA A 147 -19.69 1.16 10.52
CA ALA A 147 -18.33 1.30 11.00
C ALA A 147 -17.48 2.22 10.09
N LEU A 148 -17.54 2.01 8.78
CA LEU A 148 -16.85 2.87 7.81
C LEU A 148 -17.36 4.32 7.88
N LEU A 149 -18.67 4.54 7.92
CA LEU A 149 -19.28 5.86 8.02
C LEU A 149 -18.84 6.59 9.29
N GLY A 150 -18.75 5.88 10.41
CA GLY A 150 -18.21 6.43 11.66
C GLY A 150 -16.80 6.99 11.48
N SER A 151 -15.91 6.21 10.86
CA SER A 151 -14.56 6.66 10.58
C SER A 151 -14.50 7.84 9.59
N LEU A 152 -15.24 7.79 8.48
CA LEU A 152 -15.24 8.86 7.48
C LEU A 152 -15.72 10.20 8.06
N LYS A 153 -16.68 10.18 9.00
CA LYS A 153 -17.09 11.38 9.75
C LYS A 153 -15.99 11.95 10.63
N ILE A 154 -15.09 11.11 11.16
CA ILE A 154 -13.92 11.57 11.91
C ILE A 154 -12.91 12.20 10.96
N PHE A 155 -12.66 11.60 9.79
CA PHE A 155 -11.82 12.20 8.74
C PHE A 155 -12.36 13.57 8.29
N GLU A 156 -13.67 13.69 8.07
CA GLU A 156 -14.32 14.97 7.74
C GLU A 156 -14.06 16.03 8.82
N LYS A 157 -14.30 15.69 10.09
CA LYS A 157 -14.03 16.59 11.23
C LYS A 157 -12.55 16.96 11.38
N ALA A 158 -11.64 16.05 11.01
CA ALA A 158 -10.20 16.27 11.10
C ALA A 158 -9.65 17.16 9.97
N GLY A 159 -10.45 17.52 8.96
CA GLY A 159 -9.99 18.31 7.80
C GLY A 159 -9.56 17.47 6.60
N LEU A 160 -10.05 16.23 6.51
CA LEU A 160 -9.83 15.29 5.42
C LEU A 160 -8.34 14.99 5.19
N ILE A 161 -8.00 14.49 4.00
CA ILE A 161 -6.68 13.92 3.71
C ILE A 161 -5.54 14.94 3.81
N HIS A 162 -5.76 16.22 3.51
CA HIS A 162 -4.69 17.23 3.57
C HIS A 162 -4.25 17.52 5.00
N ALA A 163 -5.20 17.63 5.94
CA ALA A 163 -4.87 17.80 7.36
C ALA A 163 -4.22 16.55 7.94
N VAL A 164 -4.72 15.36 7.60
CA VAL A 164 -4.13 14.07 8.00
C VAL A 164 -2.70 13.95 7.47
N ARG A 165 -2.48 14.27 6.19
CA ARG A 165 -1.15 14.21 5.57
C ARG A 165 -0.18 15.21 6.20
N ALA A 166 -0.60 16.46 6.44
CA ALA A 166 0.26 17.45 7.09
C ALA A 166 0.77 16.97 8.46
N ARG A 167 -0.12 16.37 9.26
CA ARG A 167 0.26 15.77 10.55
C ARG A 167 1.09 14.49 10.41
N SER A 168 0.86 13.68 9.38
CA SER A 168 1.74 12.54 9.06
C SER A 168 3.18 13.00 8.80
N LEU A 169 3.37 14.03 7.98
CA LEU A 169 4.70 14.56 7.67
C LEU A 169 5.43 15.01 8.95
N GLU A 170 4.73 15.67 9.86
CA GLU A 170 5.26 16.09 11.16
C GLU A 170 5.66 14.89 12.03
N LEU A 171 4.74 13.95 12.29
CA LEU A 171 4.99 12.82 13.19
C LEU A 171 6.05 11.86 12.64
N THR A 172 5.93 11.48 11.36
CA THR A 172 6.86 10.54 10.74
C THR A 172 8.24 11.17 10.57
N GLY A 173 8.32 12.46 10.22
CA GLY A 173 9.58 13.21 10.18
C GLY A 173 10.23 13.35 11.56
N HIS A 174 9.44 13.56 12.61
CA HIS A 174 9.96 13.59 13.98
C HIS A 174 10.55 12.24 14.41
N LEU A 175 9.83 11.14 14.14
CA LEU A 175 10.29 9.80 14.43
C LEU A 175 11.58 9.46 13.65
N GLU A 176 11.62 9.76 12.35
CA GLU A 176 12.81 9.56 11.51
C GLU A 176 14.02 10.35 12.07
N ALA A 177 13.82 11.62 12.42
CA ALA A 177 14.88 12.46 12.98
C ALA A 177 15.36 11.99 14.36
N PHE A 178 14.50 11.34 15.15
CA PHE A 178 14.87 10.73 16.42
C PHE A 178 15.66 9.43 16.21
N LEU A 179 15.14 8.52 15.37
CA LEU A 179 15.76 7.23 15.07
C LEU A 179 17.16 7.38 14.48
N THR A 180 17.34 8.32 13.54
CA THR A 180 18.64 8.56 12.86
C THR A 180 19.73 9.08 13.80
N LYS A 181 19.38 9.58 14.99
CA LYS A 181 20.33 10.04 16.03
C LYS A 181 20.72 8.94 17.02
N LEU A 182 20.06 7.78 16.98
CA LEU A 182 20.38 6.69 17.89
C LEU A 182 21.76 6.10 17.55
N PRO A 183 22.54 5.66 18.56
CA PRO A 183 23.87 5.10 18.35
C PRO A 183 23.87 3.78 17.56
N LEU A 184 22.69 3.14 17.45
CA LEU A 184 22.48 1.90 16.71
C LEU A 184 22.06 2.13 15.25
N PHE A 185 21.80 3.39 14.85
CA PHE A 185 21.45 3.72 13.48
C PHE A 185 22.67 3.61 12.57
N VAL A 186 22.46 3.04 11.39
CA VAL A 186 23.49 2.79 10.39
C VAL A 186 23.00 3.35 9.06
N PRO A 187 23.81 4.14 8.33
CA PRO A 187 23.46 4.58 6.98
C PRO A 187 23.20 3.39 6.05
N LEU A 188 22.21 3.52 5.17
CA LEU A 188 21.78 2.43 4.28
C LEU A 188 22.93 1.84 3.45
N ALA A 189 23.91 2.66 3.04
CA ALA A 189 25.08 2.24 2.28
C ALA A 189 26.01 1.27 3.06
N GLU A 190 26.02 1.35 4.38
CA GLU A 190 26.86 0.52 5.27
C GLU A 190 26.11 -0.71 5.80
N ALA A 191 24.78 -0.75 5.63
CA ALA A 191 23.95 -1.83 6.14
C ALA A 191 24.33 -3.24 5.61
N PRO A 192 24.63 -3.44 4.31
CA PRO A 192 24.89 -4.77 3.77
C PRO A 192 26.15 -5.47 4.31
N THR A 193 27.13 -4.70 4.78
CA THR A 193 28.42 -5.23 5.26
C THR A 193 28.52 -5.31 6.77
N ARG A 194 27.48 -4.88 7.49
CA ARG A 194 27.51 -4.82 8.94
C ARG A 194 27.29 -6.19 9.58
N THR A 195 28.19 -6.55 10.49
CA THR A 195 28.18 -7.82 11.23
C THR A 195 27.75 -7.67 12.69
N THR A 196 27.61 -6.44 13.19
CA THR A 196 27.24 -6.13 14.57
C THR A 196 25.81 -5.60 14.65
N PRO A 197 25.11 -5.78 15.79
CA PRO A 197 23.75 -5.28 15.97
C PRO A 197 23.59 -3.81 15.61
N GLY A 198 22.53 -3.49 14.88
CA GLY A 198 22.17 -2.13 14.47
C GLY A 198 20.90 -2.15 13.63
N PHE A 199 20.48 -0.99 13.15
CA PHE A 199 19.36 -0.89 12.22
C PHE A 199 19.56 0.24 11.21
N THR A 200 18.89 0.13 10.07
CA THR A 200 18.77 1.20 9.07
C THR A 200 17.32 1.40 8.68
N ILE A 201 17.00 2.55 8.08
CA ILE A 201 15.66 2.85 7.55
C ILE A 201 15.73 2.63 6.04
N ILE A 202 14.86 1.76 5.52
CA ILE A 202 14.78 1.47 4.07
C ILE A 202 13.65 2.22 3.37
N THR A 203 12.81 2.93 4.14
CA THR A 203 11.82 3.84 3.60
C THR A 203 12.51 5.08 3.06
N GLU A 204 12.01 5.62 1.95
CA GLU A 204 12.62 6.78 1.31
C GLU A 204 12.61 7.99 2.24
N SER A 205 13.74 8.69 2.32
CA SER A 205 13.89 9.85 3.18
C SER A 205 13.16 11.08 2.65
N ASP A 206 12.87 11.13 1.33
CA ASP A 206 12.02 12.17 0.74
C ASP A 206 10.59 11.98 1.24
N PRO A 207 10.04 12.93 2.02
CA PRO A 207 8.68 12.81 2.55
C PRO A 207 7.62 12.67 1.45
N GLU A 208 7.85 13.22 0.26
CA GLU A 208 6.92 13.11 -0.88
C GLU A 208 7.00 11.75 -1.60
N ALA A 209 7.99 10.93 -1.28
CA ALA A 209 8.16 9.57 -1.81
C ALA A 209 7.78 8.47 -0.80
N ARG A 210 7.22 8.83 0.37
CA ARG A 210 6.80 7.88 1.41
C ARG A 210 5.47 8.24 2.08
N ASP A 211 4.89 7.23 2.72
CA ASP A 211 3.70 7.35 3.54
C ASP A 211 4.05 7.63 5.03
N ALA A 212 3.11 7.34 5.95
CA ALA A 212 3.32 7.46 7.39
C ALA A 212 4.16 6.32 8.03
N GLN A 213 4.50 5.29 7.24
CA GLN A 213 5.25 4.12 7.69
C GLN A 213 6.75 4.37 7.57
N LEU A 214 7.50 3.92 8.58
CA LEU A 214 8.95 3.69 8.49
C LEU A 214 9.23 2.20 8.62
N SER A 215 10.02 1.70 7.68
CA SER A 215 10.47 0.32 7.60
C SER A 215 11.93 0.27 8.05
N MET A 216 12.15 -0.30 9.23
CA MET A 216 13.47 -0.43 9.85
C MET A 216 14.00 -1.83 9.60
N LEU A 217 15.14 -1.94 8.91
CA LEU A 217 15.84 -3.19 8.70
C LEU A 217 16.89 -3.37 9.79
N PHE A 218 16.80 -4.47 10.54
CA PHE A 218 17.75 -4.81 11.58
C PHE A 218 18.92 -5.62 11.02
N LEU A 219 20.09 -5.40 11.60
CA LEU A 219 21.37 -5.91 11.14
C LEU A 219 22.06 -6.70 12.26
N PRO A 220 22.85 -7.74 11.93
CA PRO A 220 22.98 -8.34 10.60
C PRO A 220 21.67 -9.01 10.14
N ILE A 221 21.44 -9.05 8.82
CA ILE A 221 20.28 -9.73 8.23
C ILE A 221 20.41 -11.24 8.50
N TRP A 222 19.28 -11.92 8.66
CA TRP A 222 19.12 -13.32 9.06
C TRP A 222 19.57 -13.58 10.50
N SER A 223 19.29 -12.64 11.39
CA SER A 223 19.62 -12.77 12.81
C SER A 223 18.39 -12.65 13.71
N GLU A 224 18.57 -12.94 15.00
CA GLU A 224 17.49 -12.83 15.98
C GLU A 224 17.28 -11.38 16.48
N VAL A 225 18.05 -10.41 15.96
CA VAL A 225 18.03 -9.03 16.47
C VAL A 225 16.64 -8.40 16.31
N MET A 226 16.01 -8.52 15.13
CA MET A 226 14.67 -7.99 14.90
C MET A 226 13.66 -8.59 15.89
N TRP A 227 13.69 -9.91 16.10
CA TRP A 227 12.76 -10.60 16.99
C TRP A 227 12.94 -10.20 18.45
N GLN A 228 14.18 -10.04 18.91
CA GLN A 228 14.50 -9.56 20.24
C GLN A 228 14.01 -8.13 20.47
N VAL A 229 14.23 -7.25 19.48
CA VAL A 229 13.76 -5.86 19.54
C VAL A 229 12.24 -5.80 19.52
N SER A 230 11.57 -6.54 18.63
CA SER A 230 10.12 -6.61 18.55
C SER A 230 9.50 -7.08 19.86
N LYS A 231 10.07 -8.13 20.48
CA LYS A 231 9.63 -8.60 21.81
C LYS A 231 9.84 -7.56 22.90
N GLY A 232 10.98 -6.87 22.89
CA GLY A 232 11.26 -5.78 23.83
C GLY A 232 10.27 -4.63 23.70
N LEU A 233 10.06 -4.12 22.48
CA LEU A 233 9.07 -3.06 22.19
C LEU A 233 7.67 -3.46 22.65
N THR A 234 7.26 -4.71 22.35
CA THR A 234 5.96 -5.23 22.76
C THR A 234 5.81 -5.26 24.29
N SER A 235 6.88 -5.57 25.04
CA SER A 235 6.85 -5.53 26.51
C SER A 235 6.64 -4.13 27.11
N PHE A 236 6.96 -3.08 26.34
CA PHE A 236 6.69 -1.68 26.69
C PHE A 236 5.38 -1.16 26.09
N GLY A 237 4.58 -2.03 25.44
CA GLY A 237 3.32 -1.66 24.79
C GLY A 237 3.47 -1.00 23.42
N ALA A 238 4.68 -0.94 22.86
CA ALA A 238 4.92 -0.45 21.51
C ALA A 238 4.67 -1.60 20.51
N ILE A 239 3.58 -1.46 19.75
CA ILE A 239 3.15 -2.48 18.77
C ILE A 239 3.63 -2.09 17.38
N ALA A 240 4.31 -3.02 16.73
CA ALA A 240 4.80 -2.87 15.37
C ALA A 240 4.62 -4.17 14.59
N ASP A 241 4.66 -4.09 13.27
CA ASP A 241 4.55 -5.26 12.39
C ASP A 241 5.95 -5.75 12.00
N THR A 242 6.21 -7.04 12.19
CA THR A 242 7.46 -7.69 11.78
C THR A 242 7.31 -8.36 10.41
N ARG A 243 8.34 -8.28 9.58
CA ARG A 243 8.41 -8.89 8.25
C ARG A 243 9.76 -9.54 8.03
N GLU A 244 9.70 -10.73 7.47
CA GLU A 244 10.92 -11.45 7.08
C GLU A 244 11.66 -10.72 5.94
N PRO A 245 13.00 -10.76 5.92
CA PRO A 245 13.83 -11.50 6.89
C PRO A 245 14.02 -10.78 8.25
N ASP A 246 14.25 -9.46 8.30
CA ASP A 246 14.61 -8.74 9.54
C ASP A 246 14.06 -7.31 9.61
N LEU A 247 12.84 -7.11 9.14
CA LEU A 247 12.23 -5.79 9.03
C LEU A 247 11.14 -5.56 10.07
N LEU A 248 11.19 -4.43 10.76
CA LEU A 248 10.09 -3.94 11.59
C LEU A 248 9.48 -2.70 10.95
N ARG A 249 8.16 -2.71 10.77
CA ARG A 249 7.37 -1.60 10.22
C ARG A 249 6.61 -0.90 11.34
N TYR A 250 6.82 0.41 11.42
CA TYR A 250 6.13 1.25 12.37
C TYR A 250 5.46 2.42 11.63
N ALA A 251 4.16 2.62 11.83
CA ALA A 251 3.42 3.68 11.18
C ALA A 251 2.89 4.67 12.22
N THR A 252 3.27 5.93 12.08
CA THR A 252 2.79 7.02 12.94
C THR A 252 1.47 7.54 12.39
N THR A 253 0.38 6.90 12.81
CA THR A 253 -0.96 7.22 12.34
C THR A 253 -1.45 8.58 12.87
N PRO A 254 -1.69 9.58 11.98
CA PRO A 254 -1.94 10.96 12.41
C PRO A 254 -3.20 11.16 13.24
N MET A 255 -4.16 10.25 13.09
CA MET A 255 -5.48 10.35 13.72
C MET A 255 -5.44 10.13 15.23
N TYR A 256 -4.44 9.39 15.74
CA TYR A 256 -4.41 8.98 17.15
C TYR A 256 -3.01 8.82 17.75
N ASN A 257 -1.93 9.06 16.99
CA ASN A 257 -0.60 9.23 17.57
C ASN A 257 -0.28 10.71 17.83
N SER A 258 0.59 10.92 18.80
CA SER A 258 1.15 12.22 19.20
C SER A 258 2.68 12.20 19.10
N LEU A 259 3.32 13.37 19.14
CA LEU A 259 4.79 13.48 19.18
C LEU A 259 5.41 12.89 20.45
N ARG A 260 4.60 12.67 21.50
CA ARG A 260 5.06 12.08 22.76
C ARG A 260 5.17 10.56 22.66
N ASP A 261 4.37 9.94 21.81
CA ASP A 261 4.36 8.49 21.59
C ASP A 261 5.59 8.06 20.78
#